data_AF-A0A951CXD7-F1
#
_entry.id   AF-A0A951CXD7-F1
#
_cell.length_a   1.000
_cell.length_b   1.000
_cell.length_c   1.000
_cell.angle_alpha   90.00
_cell.angle_beta   90.00
_cell.angle_gamma   90.00
#
_symmetry.space_group_name_H-M   'P 1'
#
loop_
_entity.id
_entity.type
_entity.pdbx_description
1 polymer ?
#
loop_
_entity_poly.entity_id
_entity_poly.type
_entity_poly.pdbx_seq_one_letter_code
_entity_poly.pdbx_strand_id
1 'polypeptide(L)' 'VVSNFTPVPRIGYRFGVPEPGEYREMINTDAAIYAGSNMGNAGRVRAKPLSSHNQPFSISLVLPPLATLILEWRPD' A
#
# COMPACT_ATOMS: atom_id res chain seq x y z
N VAL A 1 4.01 7.21 0.03
CA VAL A 1 3.53 7.19 -1.37
C VAL A 1 4.19 6.02 -2.06
N VAL A 2 3.44 5.25 -2.86
CA VAL A 2 3.93 4.09 -3.61
C VAL A 2 3.33 4.11 -5.01
N SER A 3 4.11 3.80 -6.04
CA SER A 3 3.64 3.76 -7.42
C SER A 3 4.03 2.47 -8.12
N ASN A 4 3.12 1.92 -8.92
CA ASN A 4 3.37 0.84 -9.85
C ASN A 4 3.26 1.37 -11.28
N PHE A 5 4.39 1.53 -11.97
CA PHE A 5 4.44 2.10 -13.32
C PHE A 5 4.43 1.04 -14.43
N THR A 6 3.94 -0.16 -14.14
CA THR A 6 3.69 -1.20 -15.15
C THR A 6 2.24 -1.69 -15.06
N PRO A 7 1.66 -2.24 -16.14
CA PRO A 7 0.28 -2.74 -16.14
C PRO A 7 0.12 -4.08 -15.40
N VAL A 8 1.18 -4.61 -14.79
CA VAL A 8 1.12 -5.88 -14.06
C VAL A 8 0.84 -5.59 -12.58
N PRO A 9 -0.29 -6.04 -12.00
CA PRO A 9 -0.56 -5.86 -10.59
C PRO A 9 0.43 -6.66 -9.73
N ARG A 10 0.72 -6.18 -8.52
CA ARG A 10 1.61 -6.88 -7.58
C ARG A 10 0.85 -7.18 -6.29
N ILE A 11 0.63 -8.46 -6.02
CA ILE A 11 -0.11 -8.92 -4.84
C ILE A 11 0.90 -9.26 -3.74
N GLY A 12 0.67 -8.74 -2.54
CA GLY A 12 1.53 -9.01 -1.39
C GLY A 12 2.93 -8.38 -1.49
N TYR A 13 3.06 -7.29 -2.25
CA TYR A 13 4.33 -6.59 -2.38
C TYR A 13 4.70 -5.94 -1.05
N ARG A 14 5.90 -6.26 -0.54
CA ARG A 14 6.35 -5.80 0.77
C ARG A 14 7.01 -4.44 0.69
N PHE A 15 6.62 -3.53 1.58
CA PHE A 15 7.31 -2.27 1.80
C PHE A 15 7.71 -2.13 3.26
N GLY A 16 8.99 -1.83 3.50
CA GLY A 16 9.48 -1.40 4.80
C GLY A 16 8.85 -0.08 5.24
N VAL A 17 8.47 0.01 6.51
CA VAL A 17 7.90 1.20 7.14
C VAL A 17 8.47 1.39 8.55
N PRO A 18 8.66 2.63 9.03
CA PRO A 18 9.35 2.90 10.28
C PRO A 18 8.56 2.55 11.54
N GLU A 19 7.23 2.69 11.49
CA GLU A 19 6.37 2.63 12.68
C GLU A 19 5.41 1.42 12.64
N PRO A 20 5.05 0.86 13.82
CA PRO A 20 3.95 -0.10 13.92
C PRO A 20 2.59 0.60 13.75
N GLY A 21 1.51 -0.19 13.71
CA GLY A 21 0.14 0.32 13.61
C GLY A 21 -0.47 0.14 12.22
N GLU A 22 -1.47 0.97 11.90
CA GLU A 22 -2.20 0.89 10.63
C GLU A 22 -1.71 1.93 9.63
N TYR A 23 -1.69 1.56 8.35
CA TYR A 23 -1.46 2.46 7.24
C TYR A 23 -2.76 2.52 6.43
N ARG A 24 -3.47 3.64 6.54
CA ARG A 24 -4.75 3.89 5.85
C ARG A 24 -4.47 4.29 4.41
N GLU A 25 -5.16 3.64 3.47
CA GLU A 25 -5.14 4.01 2.05
C GLU A 25 -5.99 5.25 1.84
N MET A 26 -5.34 6.41 1.76
CA MET A 26 -5.99 7.71 1.60
C MET A 26 -6.41 7.98 0.17
N ILE A 27 -5.52 7.65 -0.77
CA ILE A 27 -5.76 7.79 -2.20
C ILE A 27 -5.30 6.51 -2.86
N ASN A 28 -6.15 5.99 -3.75
CA ASN A 28 -5.84 4.92 -4.67
C ASN A 28 -6.32 5.37 -6.05
N THR A 29 -5.37 5.67 -6.95
CA THR A 29 -5.72 6.15 -8.29
C THR A 29 -6.38 5.09 -9.17
N ASP A 30 -6.37 3.81 -8.75
CA ASP A 30 -7.09 2.72 -9.41
C ASP A 30 -8.51 2.52 -8.86
N ALA A 31 -8.98 3.33 -7.91
CA ALA A 31 -10.33 3.20 -7.39
C ALA A 31 -11.39 3.36 -8.51
N ALA A 32 -12.51 2.61 -8.39
CA ALA A 32 -13.59 2.64 -9.39
C ALA A 32 -14.16 4.05 -9.65
N ILE A 33 -14.15 4.93 -8.64
CA ILE A 33 -14.59 6.32 -8.76
C ILE A 33 -13.73 7.15 -9.73
N TYR A 34 -12.51 6.70 -10.02
CA TYR A 34 -11.61 7.27 -11.02
C TYR A 34 -11.56 6.42 -12.31
N ALA A 35 -12.51 5.50 -12.49
CA ALA A 35 -12.58 4.54 -13.59
C ALA A 35 -11.40 3.54 -13.64
N GLY A 36 -10.72 3.30 -12.51
CA GLY A 36 -9.74 2.22 -12.39
C GLY A 36 -10.37 0.85 -12.14
N SER A 37 -9.54 -0.17 -12.00
CA SER A 37 -9.98 -1.57 -11.83
C SER A 37 -10.52 -1.89 -10.42
N ASN A 38 -10.42 -0.93 -9.50
CA ASN A 38 -10.80 -1.02 -8.10
C ASN A 38 -9.99 -2.06 -7.29
N MET A 39 -8.80 -2.42 -7.77
CA MET A 39 -7.85 -3.18 -6.97
C MET A 39 -7.28 -2.28 -5.87
N GLY A 40 -7.00 -2.84 -4.70
CA GLY A 40 -6.44 -2.06 -3.59
C GLY A 40 -6.39 -2.85 -2.29
N ASN A 41 -6.26 -2.12 -1.20
CA ASN A 41 -5.98 -2.70 0.12
C ASN A 41 -7.18 -2.65 1.08
N ALA A 42 -8.40 -2.56 0.56
CA ALA A 42 -9.64 -2.45 1.35
C ALA A 42 -9.58 -1.33 2.41
N GLY A 43 -8.92 -0.22 2.08
CA GLY A 43 -8.85 0.99 2.89
C GLY A 43 -7.73 1.04 3.93
N ARG A 44 -7.10 -0.08 4.33
CA ARG A 44 -5.97 -0.06 5.27
C ARG A 44 -5.17 -1.36 5.29
N VAL A 45 -3.91 -1.27 5.73
CA VAL A 45 -3.06 -2.43 6.04
C VAL A 45 -2.39 -2.26 7.40
N ARG A 46 -2.11 -3.37 8.08
CA ARG A 46 -1.41 -3.35 9.38
C ARG A 46 0.06 -3.71 9.20
N ALA A 47 0.93 -2.93 9.83
CA ALA A 47 2.37 -3.20 9.85
C ALA A 47 2.66 -4.46 10.68
N LYS A 48 3.64 -5.24 10.23
CA LYS A 48 4.16 -6.42 10.94
C LYS A 48 5.62 -6.18 11.33
N PRO A 49 6.10 -6.74 12.46
CA PRO A 49 7.50 -6.66 12.88
C PRO A 49 8.38 -7.59 12.04
N LEU A 50 8.47 -7.28 10.75
CA LEU A 50 9.24 -8.01 9.76
C LEU A 50 10.03 -7.00 8.93
N SER A 51 11.34 -6.97 9.12
CA SER A 51 12.21 -5.97 8.53
C SER A 51 12.21 -6.03 7.00
N SER A 52 12.21 -4.86 6.35
CA SER A 52 12.29 -4.72 4.90
C SER A 52 12.75 -3.29 4.56
N HIS A 53 13.42 -3.09 3.42
CA HIS A 53 13.92 -1.77 2.97
C HIS A 53 14.63 -0.95 4.08
N ASN A 54 15.44 -1.61 4.91
CA ASN A 54 16.13 -1.00 6.07
C ASN A 54 15.20 -0.35 7.10
N GLN A 55 13.97 -0.85 7.23
CA GLN A 55 13.00 -0.43 8.24
C GLN A 55 12.63 -1.61 9.15
N PRO A 56 12.28 -1.36 10.43
CA PRO A 56 11.99 -2.42 11.41
C PRO A 56 10.65 -3.12 11.19
N PHE A 57 9.66 -2.43 10.58
CA PHE A 57 8.37 -3.00 10.24
C PHE A 57 8.17 -3.07 8.73
N SER A 58 7.16 -3.84 8.30
CA SER A 58 6.71 -3.80 6.91
C SER A 58 5.21 -4.00 6.76
N ILE A 59 4.68 -3.45 5.67
CA ILE A 59 3.32 -3.68 5.20
C ILE A 59 3.34 -4.51 3.93
N SER A 60 2.27 -5.29 3.73
CA SER A 60 2.06 -6.12 2.55
C SER A 60 0.94 -5.50 1.74
N LEU A 61 1.26 -4.95 0.56
CA LEU A 61 0.32 -4.22 -0.28
C LEU A 61 -0.12 -5.03 -1.50
N VAL A 62 -1.36 -4.86 -1.90
CA VAL A 62 -1.80 -5.01 -3.28
C VAL A 62 -1.47 -3.70 -3.99
N LEU A 63 -0.61 -3.75 -5.00
CA LEU A 63 -0.34 -2.63 -5.90
C LEU A 63 -1.16 -2.84 -7.18
N PRO A 64 -2.13 -1.96 -7.46
CA PRO A 64 -2.90 -2.01 -8.69
C PRO A 64 -2.01 -1.76 -9.93
N PRO A 65 -2.48 -2.13 -11.14
CA PRO A 65 -1.75 -1.83 -12.37
C PRO A 65 -1.73 -0.32 -12.64
N LEU A 66 -0.58 0.23 -13.06
CA LEU A 66 -0.44 1.65 -13.45
C LEU A 66 -1.02 2.66 -12.43
N ALA A 67 -0.82 2.43 -11.14
CA ALA A 67 -1.47 3.20 -10.08
C ALA A 67 -0.50 3.76 -9.03
N THR A 68 -0.94 4.82 -8.35
CA THR A 68 -0.30 5.40 -7.18
C THR A 68 -1.20 5.28 -5.96
N LEU A 69 -0.61 4.82 -4.86
CA LEU A 69 -1.22 4.76 -3.53
C LEU A 69 -0.59 5.81 -2.61
N ILE A 70 -1.43 6.55 -1.89
CA ILE A 70 -1.01 7.44 -0.80
C ILE A 70 -1.51 6.83 0.50
N LEU A 71 -0.58 6.52 1.40
CA LEU A 71 -0.85 5.90 2.68
C LEU A 71 -0.58 6.90 3.80
N GLU A 72 -1.49 6.96 4.77
CA GLU A 72 -1.34 7.72 5.99
C GLU A 72 -1.12 6.75 7.16
N TRP A 73 -0.05 6.95 7.91
CA TRP A 73 0.18 6.21 9.15
C TRP A 73 -0.82 6.63 10.23
N ARG A 74 -1.40 5.65 10.91
CA ARG A 74 -2.30 5.80 12.04
C ARG A 74 -1.69 5.05 13.23
N PRO A 75 -1.26 5.77 14.29
CA PRO A 75 -0.81 5.12 15.52
C PRO A 75 -1.94 4.28 16.12
N ASP A 76 -1.57 3.21 16.82
CA ASP A 76 -2.52 2.40 17.60
C ASP A 76 -3.07 3.17 18.82
#